data_AF-A0A7S2N926-F1
#
_entry.id   AF-A0A7S2N926-F1
#
_cell.length_a   1.000
_cell.length_b   1.000
_cell.length_c   1.000
_cell.angle_alpha   90.00
_cell.angle_beta   90.00
_cell.angle_gamma   90.00
#
_symmetry.space_group_name_H-M   'P 1'
#
loop_
_entity.id
_entity.type
_entity.pdbx_description
1 polymer ?
#
loop_
_entity_poly.entity_id
_entity_poly.type
_entity_poly.pdbx_seq_one_letter_code
_entity_poly.pdbx_strand_id
1 'polypeptide(L)'
;KVYHVQSLMKAGLYDEASQVCTTVENPDYTERIMLLQAAISYEQDEVQLARSILDQCSPDAEERQVFEGALLWKEKRHADAMKQFTDAMNTTGYQPDLAYNIALCYYSTKQYGPALKHIAEIIERGVRDHPELSVGALSEGAGGLQARSVANT
;
A
#
# COMPACT_ATOMS: atom_id res chain seq x y z
N LYS A 1 -18.76 -10.94 4.17
CA LYS A 1 -18.72 -10.53 2.74
C LYS A 1 -17.68 -9.45 2.47
N VAL A 2 -17.62 -8.34 3.22
CA VAL A 2 -16.56 -7.31 3.06
C VAL A 2 -15.13 -7.89 3.07
N TYR A 3 -14.80 -8.71 4.08
CA TYR A 3 -13.49 -9.38 4.14
C TYR A 3 -13.23 -10.36 2.99
N HIS A 4 -14.29 -10.91 2.37
CA HIS A 4 -14.15 -11.76 1.19
C HIS A 4 -13.73 -10.94 -0.03
N VAL A 5 -14.34 -9.77 -0.24
CA VAL A 5 -13.91 -8.80 -1.28
C VAL A 5 -12.44 -8.43 -1.08
N GLN A 6 -12.05 -8.08 0.14
CA GLN A 6 -10.66 -7.73 0.45
C GLN A 6 -9.68 -8.89 0.20
N SER A 7 -10.07 -10.12 0.51
CA SER A 7 -9.25 -11.30 0.20
C SER A 7 -9.08 -11.49 -1.31
N LEU A 8 -10.14 -11.33 -2.09
CA LEU A 8 -10.09 -11.44 -3.55
C LEU A 8 -9.20 -10.35 -4.16
N MET A 9 -9.31 -9.12 -3.67
CA MET A 9 -8.41 -8.02 -4.07
C MET A 9 -6.94 -8.35 -3.78
N LYS A 10 -6.63 -8.84 -2.57
CA LYS A 10 -5.25 -9.23 -2.22
C LYS A 10 -4.74 -10.41 -3.06
N ALA A 11 -5.63 -11.22 -3.61
CA ALA A 11 -5.30 -12.29 -4.54
C ALA A 11 -5.20 -11.83 -6.01
N GLY A 12 -5.48 -10.55 -6.31
CA GLY A 12 -5.51 -10.01 -7.67
C GLY A 12 -6.74 -10.40 -8.49
N LEU A 13 -7.76 -10.98 -7.85
CA LEU A 13 -8.99 -11.45 -8.50
C LEU A 13 -10.02 -10.32 -8.56
N TYR A 14 -9.73 -9.28 -9.34
CA TYR A 14 -10.51 -8.03 -9.34
C TYR A 14 -11.92 -8.18 -9.91
N ASP A 15 -12.11 -9.00 -10.95
CA ASP A 15 -13.44 -9.25 -11.52
C ASP A 15 -14.36 -9.96 -10.52
N GLU A 16 -13.84 -10.95 -9.81
CA GLU A 16 -14.56 -11.66 -8.75
C GLU A 16 -14.82 -10.74 -7.55
N ALA A 17 -13.82 -9.93 -7.17
CA ALA A 17 -13.98 -8.94 -6.12
C ALA A 17 -15.12 -7.96 -6.46
N SER A 18 -15.18 -7.47 -7.70
CA SER A 18 -16.23 -6.57 -8.19
C SER A 18 -17.61 -7.21 -8.08
N GLN A 19 -17.76 -8.47 -8.54
CA GLN A 19 -19.01 -9.21 -8.42
C GLN A 19 -19.46 -9.34 -6.96
N VAL A 20 -18.58 -9.80 -6.07
CA VAL A 20 -18.92 -9.97 -4.65
C VAL A 20 -19.24 -8.62 -3.99
N CYS A 21 -18.54 -7.55 -4.37
CA CYS A 21 -18.72 -6.21 -3.82
C CYS A 21 -20.16 -5.71 -4.00
N THR A 22 -20.77 -5.95 -5.16
CA THR A 22 -22.17 -5.54 -5.45
C THR A 22 -23.21 -6.29 -4.61
N THR A 23 -22.87 -7.45 -4.04
CA THR A 23 -23.79 -8.25 -3.22
C THR A 23 -23.78 -7.90 -1.72
N VAL A 24 -23.00 -6.88 -1.33
CA VAL A 24 -22.89 -6.45 0.06
C VAL A 24 -23.98 -5.41 0.35
N GLU A 25 -25.12 -5.90 0.83
CA GLU A 25 -26.25 -5.08 1.23
C GLU A 25 -26.21 -4.86 2.74
N ASN A 26 -25.43 -3.89 3.19
CA ASN A 26 -25.48 -3.41 4.57
C ASN A 26 -25.16 -1.91 4.60
N PRO A 27 -26.13 -1.06 5.04
CA PRO A 27 -25.94 0.39 5.14
C PRO A 27 -24.71 0.80 5.95
N ASP A 28 -24.36 0.04 7.00
CA ASP A 28 -23.21 0.34 7.88
C ASP A 28 -21.86 0.21 7.14
N TYR A 29 -21.83 -0.50 6.01
CA TYR A 29 -20.63 -0.70 5.20
C TYR A 29 -20.65 0.09 3.89
N THR A 30 -21.61 0.99 3.69
CA THR A 30 -21.79 1.70 2.41
C THR A 30 -20.49 2.38 1.95
N GLU A 31 -19.90 3.22 2.80
CA GLU A 31 -18.67 3.93 2.47
C GLU A 31 -17.47 2.99 2.26
N ARG A 32 -17.34 1.97 3.12
CA ARG A 32 -16.32 0.92 2.99
C ARG A 32 -16.42 0.21 1.64
N ILE A 33 -17.63 -0.08 1.18
CA ILE A 33 -17.90 -0.73 -0.10
C ILE A 33 -17.58 0.21 -1.26
N MET A 34 -17.91 1.49 -1.17
CA MET A 34 -17.54 2.48 -2.19
C MET A 34 -16.01 2.60 -2.32
N LEU A 35 -15.28 2.65 -1.21
CA LEU A 35 -13.81 2.66 -1.23
C LEU A 35 -13.24 1.38 -1.85
N LEU A 36 -13.82 0.21 -1.58
CA LEU A 36 -13.42 -1.04 -2.22
C LEU A 36 -13.70 -1.04 -3.73
N GLN A 37 -14.85 -0.50 -4.17
CA GLN A 37 -15.17 -0.35 -5.60
C GLN A 37 -14.19 0.60 -6.30
N ALA A 38 -13.85 1.73 -5.65
CA ALA A 38 -12.86 2.66 -6.15
C ALA A 38 -11.49 1.98 -6.29
N ALA A 39 -11.08 1.20 -5.28
CA ALA A 39 -9.83 0.43 -5.29
C ALA A 39 -9.80 -0.65 -6.38
N ILE A 40 -10.90 -1.38 -6.59
CA ILE A 40 -11.02 -2.35 -7.69
C ILE A 40 -10.87 -1.64 -9.04
N SER A 41 -11.57 -0.51 -9.23
CA SER A 41 -11.49 0.30 -10.46
C SER A 41 -10.07 0.80 -10.71
N TYR A 42 -9.37 1.23 -9.65
CA TYR A 42 -7.97 1.66 -9.72
C TYR A 42 -7.03 0.54 -10.17
N GLU A 43 -7.21 -0.67 -9.64
CA GLU A 43 -6.41 -1.84 -10.01
C GLU A 43 -6.67 -2.30 -11.45
N GLN A 44 -7.89 -2.12 -11.95
CA GLN A 44 -8.28 -2.36 -13.34
C GLN A 44 -7.87 -1.23 -14.30
N ASP A 45 -7.12 -0.23 -13.82
CA ASP A 45 -6.65 0.95 -14.57
C ASP A 45 -7.79 1.90 -15.04
N GLU A 46 -8.97 1.77 -14.44
CA GLU A 46 -10.14 2.62 -14.65
C GLU A 46 -10.08 3.88 -13.75
N VAL A 47 -8.99 4.64 -13.86
CA VAL A 47 -8.65 5.75 -12.94
C VAL A 47 -9.75 6.81 -12.84
N GLN A 48 -10.44 7.11 -13.94
CA GLN A 48 -11.54 8.10 -13.94
C GLN A 48 -12.76 7.60 -13.16
N LEU A 49 -13.08 6.30 -13.26
CA LEU A 49 -14.16 5.70 -12.48
C LEU A 49 -13.78 5.70 -11.00
N ALA A 50 -12.57 5.26 -10.67
CA ALA A 50 -12.05 5.27 -9.30
C ALA A 50 -12.14 6.66 -8.66
N ARG A 51 -11.76 7.71 -9.39
CA ARG A 51 -11.89 9.11 -8.93
C ARG A 51 -13.35 9.50 -8.70
N SER A 52 -14.24 9.21 -9.65
CA SER A 52 -15.66 9.55 -9.53
C SER A 52 -16.35 8.89 -8.33
N ILE A 53 -15.93 7.67 -7.96
CA ILE A 53 -16.44 6.96 -6.78
C ILE A 53 -15.84 7.57 -5.51
N LEU A 54 -14.53 7.84 -5.52
CA LEU A 54 -13.85 8.44 -4.37
C LEU A 54 -14.45 9.80 -4.02
N ASP A 55 -14.80 10.61 -5.02
CA ASP A 55 -15.41 11.93 -4.83
C ASP A 55 -16.75 11.88 -4.09
N GLN A 56 -17.45 10.74 -4.10
CA GLN A 56 -18.69 10.53 -3.37
C GLN A 56 -18.50 10.05 -1.93
N CYS A 57 -17.27 9.64 -1.53
CA CYS A 57 -16.96 9.23 -0.17
C CYS A 57 -16.76 10.45 0.76
N SER A 58 -16.85 10.29 2.08
CA SER A 58 -16.60 11.38 3.02
C SER A 58 -15.16 11.92 2.87
N PRO A 59 -14.95 13.24 2.80
CA PRO A 59 -13.62 13.84 2.74
C PRO A 59 -12.79 13.58 4.00
N ASP A 60 -13.45 13.31 5.13
CA ASP A 60 -12.81 13.11 6.43
C ASP A 60 -12.37 11.66 6.66
N ALA A 61 -12.69 10.74 5.75
CA ALA A 61 -12.26 9.35 5.87
C ALA A 61 -10.74 9.24 5.64
N GLU A 62 -9.99 8.76 6.64
CA GLU A 62 -8.54 8.57 6.55
C GLU A 62 -8.14 7.70 5.33
N GLU A 63 -8.95 6.69 5.04
CA GLU A 63 -8.76 5.76 3.92
C GLU A 63 -8.91 6.46 2.57
N ARG A 64 -9.80 7.46 2.47
CA ARG A 64 -9.91 8.32 1.28
C ARG A 64 -8.64 9.13 1.08
N GLN A 65 -8.03 9.64 2.15
CA GLN A 65 -6.81 10.45 2.06
C GLN A 65 -5.66 9.68 1.41
N VAL A 66 -5.45 8.43 1.83
CA VAL A 66 -4.42 7.56 1.24
C VAL A 66 -4.77 7.21 -0.21
N PHE A 67 -6.04 6.94 -0.50
CA PHE A 67 -6.49 6.57 -1.83
C PHE A 67 -6.39 7.73 -2.84
N GLU A 68 -6.61 8.97 -2.41
CA GLU A 68 -6.35 10.17 -3.23
C GLU A 68 -4.87 10.25 -3.63
N GLY A 69 -3.95 9.93 -2.72
CA GLY A 69 -2.52 9.85 -3.03
C GLY A 69 -2.21 8.80 -4.10
N ALA A 70 -2.88 7.64 -4.06
CA ALA A 70 -2.73 6.60 -5.07
C ALA A 70 -3.25 7.04 -6.45
N LEU A 71 -4.39 7.74 -6.52
CA LEU A 71 -4.88 8.29 -7.79
C LEU A 71 -3.92 9.31 -8.38
N LEU A 72 -3.42 10.25 -7.57
CA LEU A 72 -2.40 11.22 -7.98
C LEU A 72 -1.14 10.52 -8.51
N TRP A 73 -0.77 9.39 -7.91
CA TRP A 73 0.34 8.56 -8.38
C TRP A 73 0.10 8.00 -9.78
N LYS A 74 -1.04 7.36 -10.05
CA LYS A 74 -1.41 6.88 -11.41
C LYS A 74 -1.49 8.01 -12.43
N GLU A 75 -1.92 9.19 -12.01
CA GLU A 75 -1.95 10.42 -12.82
C GLU A 75 -0.56 11.04 -13.08
N LYS A 76 0.52 10.42 -12.58
CA LYS A 76 1.91 10.89 -12.68
C LYS A 76 2.19 12.20 -11.94
N ARG A 77 1.31 12.59 -11.01
CA ARG A 77 1.44 13.78 -10.14
C ARG A 77 2.18 13.41 -8.86
N HIS A 78 3.41 12.92 -9.00
CA HIS A 78 4.16 12.30 -7.91
C HIS A 78 4.43 13.24 -6.72
N ALA A 79 4.62 14.54 -6.97
CA ALA A 79 4.83 15.52 -5.89
C ALA A 79 3.57 15.72 -5.04
N ASP A 80 2.40 15.79 -5.68
CA ASP A 80 1.12 15.91 -4.99
C ASP A 80 0.79 14.61 -4.23
N ALA A 81 1.03 13.45 -4.85
CA ALA A 81 0.89 12.14 -4.21
C ALA A 81 1.77 12.03 -2.95
N MET A 82 3.04 12.45 -3.05
CA MET A 82 3.98 12.45 -1.92
C MET A 82 3.47 13.30 -0.76
N LYS A 83 2.97 14.50 -1.04
CA LYS A 83 2.37 15.36 -0.03
C LYS A 83 1.20 14.64 0.64
N GLN A 84 0.31 14.05 -0.16
CA GLN A 84 -0.87 13.35 0.34
C GLN A 84 -0.53 12.19 1.28
N PHE A 85 0.46 11.36 0.92
CA PHE A 85 0.93 10.26 1.76
C PHE A 85 1.65 10.75 3.02
N THR A 86 2.42 11.84 2.91
CA THR A 86 3.12 12.44 4.06
C THR A 86 2.11 13.00 5.07
N ASP A 87 1.09 13.71 4.59
CA ASP A 87 0.02 14.25 5.43
C ASP A 87 -0.75 13.10 6.11
N ALA A 88 -1.02 12.00 5.41
CA ALA A 88 -1.67 10.83 6.00
C ALA A 88 -0.81 10.17 7.10
N MET A 89 0.50 10.08 6.89
CA MET A 89 1.45 9.53 7.88
C MET A 89 1.61 10.45 9.10
N ASN A 90 1.49 11.76 8.92
CA ASN A 90 1.52 12.72 10.04
C ASN A 90 0.30 12.57 10.95
N THR A 91 -0.88 12.25 10.39
CA THR A 91 -2.13 12.08 11.15
C THR A 91 -2.22 10.70 11.80
N THR A 92 -1.90 9.64 11.06
CA THR A 92 -2.07 8.24 11.49
C THR A 92 -0.84 7.66 12.20
N GLY A 93 0.27 8.40 12.21
CA GLY A 93 1.56 7.92 12.66
C GLY A 93 2.26 7.06 11.60
N TYR A 94 3.38 6.46 12.00
CA TYR A 94 4.18 5.65 11.08
C TYR A 94 3.40 4.41 10.63
N GLN A 95 3.25 4.26 9.31
CA GLN A 95 2.73 3.06 8.66
C GLN A 95 3.71 2.61 7.55
N PRO A 96 4.11 1.33 7.49
CA PRO A 96 5.08 0.86 6.51
C PRO A 96 4.59 1.04 5.06
N ASP A 97 3.28 0.88 4.83
CA ASP A 97 2.68 1.07 3.50
C ASP A 97 2.77 2.54 3.03
N LEU A 98 2.55 3.50 3.94
CA LEU A 98 2.71 4.93 3.64
C LEU A 98 4.17 5.30 3.42
N ALA A 99 5.07 4.80 4.26
CA ALA A 99 6.51 5.00 4.08
C ALA A 99 6.98 4.46 2.72
N TYR A 100 6.45 3.32 2.28
CA TYR A 100 6.74 2.74 0.97
C TYR A 100 6.20 3.62 -0.17
N ASN A 101 4.96 4.10 -0.06
CA ASN A 101 4.37 5.00 -1.06
C ASN A 101 5.15 6.33 -1.18
N ILE A 102 5.64 6.88 -0.07
CA ILE A 102 6.53 8.06 -0.06
C ILE A 102 7.86 7.72 -0.74
N ALA A 103 8.45 6.55 -0.45
CA ALA A 103 9.69 6.11 -1.09
C ALA A 103 9.53 5.97 -2.62
N LEU A 104 8.40 5.42 -3.08
CA LEU A 104 8.06 5.35 -4.50
C LEU A 104 8.02 6.75 -5.12
N CYS A 105 7.42 7.73 -4.44
CA CYS A 105 7.40 9.12 -4.90
C CYS A 105 8.78 9.75 -5.04
N TYR A 106 9.67 9.51 -4.09
CA TYR A 106 11.06 9.93 -4.22
C TYR A 106 11.76 9.24 -5.39
N TYR A 107 11.53 7.94 -5.57
CA TYR A 107 12.13 7.18 -6.67
C TYR A 107 11.70 7.70 -8.04
N SER A 108 10.40 7.94 -8.25
CA SER A 108 9.89 8.44 -9.54
C SER A 108 10.30 9.87 -9.85
N THR A 109 10.63 10.66 -8.82
CA THR A 109 11.23 12.00 -8.96
C THR A 109 12.76 11.97 -8.99
N LYS A 110 13.38 10.78 -9.09
CA LYS A 110 14.83 10.54 -9.15
C LYS A 110 15.61 10.98 -7.90
N GLN A 111 14.93 11.13 -6.77
CA GLN A 111 15.53 11.43 -5.47
C GLN A 111 15.87 10.14 -4.73
N TYR A 112 16.92 9.45 -5.18
CA TYR A 112 17.24 8.10 -4.70
C TYR A 112 17.69 8.03 -3.23
N GLY A 113 18.37 9.07 -2.72
CA GLY A 113 18.82 9.12 -1.33
C GLY A 113 17.65 9.06 -0.34
N PRO A 114 16.68 10.00 -0.41
CA PRO A 114 15.46 9.93 0.39
C PRO A 114 14.66 8.65 0.20
N ALA A 115 14.54 8.13 -1.02
CA ALA A 115 13.86 6.86 -1.28
C ALA A 115 14.51 5.70 -0.50
N LEU A 116 15.84 5.55 -0.59
CA LEU A 116 16.58 4.52 0.14
C LEU A 116 16.44 4.66 1.65
N LYS A 117 16.41 5.90 2.18
CA LYS A 117 16.20 6.14 3.60
C LYS A 117 14.86 5.57 4.08
N HIS A 118 13.78 5.80 3.34
CA HIS A 118 12.46 5.25 3.70
C HIS A 118 12.44 3.72 3.61
N ILE A 119 13.06 3.12 2.58
CA ILE A 119 13.16 1.66 2.47
C ILE A 119 13.96 1.06 3.63
N ALA A 120 15.09 1.68 4.00
CA ALA A 120 15.89 1.25 5.14
C ALA A 120 15.09 1.31 6.45
N GLU A 121 14.34 2.38 6.68
CA GLU A 121 13.49 2.51 7.87
C GLU A 121 12.41 1.42 7.94
N ILE A 122 11.79 1.06 6.80
CA ILE A 122 10.83 -0.05 6.74
C ILE A 122 11.49 -1.37 7.15
N ILE A 123 12.67 -1.66 6.62
CA ILE A 123 13.42 -2.90 6.94
C ILE A 123 13.83 -2.91 8.42
N GLU A 124 14.40 -1.82 8.92
CA GLU A 124 14.86 -1.72 10.31
C GLU A 124 13.72 -1.90 11.32
N ARG A 125 12.56 -1.28 11.07
CA ARG A 125 11.37 -1.46 11.91
C ARG A 125 10.80 -2.86 11.77
N GLY A 126 10.73 -3.41 10.54
CA GLY A 126 10.29 -4.78 10.31
C GLY A 126 11.10 -5.80 11.10
N VAL A 127 12.44 -5.70 11.07
CA VAL A 127 13.33 -6.60 11.84
C VAL A 127 13.20 -6.37 13.36
N ARG A 128 12.99 -5.13 13.79
CA ARG A 128 12.81 -4.80 15.21
C ARG A 128 11.51 -5.39 15.77
N ASP A 129 10.42 -5.23 15.03
CA ASP A 129 9.08 -5.64 15.45
C ASP A 129 8.86 -7.15 15.23
N HIS A 130 9.57 -7.73 14.25
CA HIS A 130 9.57 -9.15 13.91
C HIS A 130 11.01 -9.69 13.82
N PRO A 131 11.66 -9.99 14.96
CA PRO A 131 13.04 -10.49 14.98
C PRO A 131 13.27 -11.76 14.16
N GLU A 132 12.23 -12.56 13.93
CA GLU A 132 12.23 -13.74 13.06
C GLU A 132 12.58 -13.41 11.60
N LEU A 133 12.30 -12.19 11.13
CA LEU A 133 12.66 -11.74 9.79
C LEU A 133 14.16 -11.45 9.62
N SER A 134 14.92 -11.41 10.72
CA SER A 134 16.36 -11.19 10.72
C SER A 134 17.18 -12.39 10.20
N VAL A 135 16.56 -13.58 10.14
CA VAL A 135 17.25 -14.83 9.77
C VAL A 135 17.59 -14.81 8.26
N GLY A 136 18.86 -14.50 7.96
CA GLY A 136 19.39 -14.41 6.58
C GLY A 136 19.83 -13.00 6.17
N ALA A 137 19.35 -11.95 6.83
CA ALA A 137 19.72 -10.55 6.52
C ALA A 137 21.21 -10.25 6.81
N LEU A 138 21.82 -11.01 7.72
CA LEU A 138 23.27 -10.96 8.00
C LEU A 138 24.12 -11.75 7.00
N SER A 139 23.52 -12.60 6.15
CA SER A 139 24.27 -13.52 5.29
C SER A 139 24.79 -12.89 4.00
N GLU A 140 24.16 -11.82 3.49
CA GLU A 140 24.51 -11.30 2.15
C GLU A 140 24.82 -9.79 2.12
N GLY A 141 24.62 -9.04 3.21
CA GLY A 141 24.76 -7.57 3.21
C GLY A 141 25.90 -6.97 4.03
N ALA A 142 26.43 -7.67 5.04
CA ALA A 142 27.43 -7.08 5.94
C ALA A 142 28.38 -8.12 6.55
N GLY A 143 29.56 -8.28 5.95
CA GLY A 143 30.71 -8.95 6.57
C GLY A 143 30.62 -10.48 6.59
N GLY A 144 31.37 -11.12 5.69
CA GLY A 144 31.29 -12.55 5.42
C GLY A 144 31.41 -13.47 6.64
N LEU A 145 30.48 -14.41 6.71
CA LEU A 145 30.63 -15.72 7.35
C LEU A 145 29.93 -16.74 6.46
N GLN A 146 30.71 -17.69 5.92
CA GLN A 146 30.23 -18.78 5.07
C GLN A 146 29.07 -19.53 5.75
N ALA A 147 27.90 -19.50 5.12
CA ALA A 147 26.85 -20.47 5.40
C ALA A 147 27.40 -21.87 5.07
N ARG A 148 27.67 -22.68 6.10
CA ARG A 148 28.03 -24.08 5.90
C ARG A 148 26.79 -24.82 5.39
N SER A 149 26.91 -25.34 4.17
CA SER A 149 25.98 -26.29 3.58
C SER A 149 25.64 -27.39 4.60
N VAL A 150 24.37 -27.44 5.01
CA VAL A 150 23.79 -28.65 5.59
C VAL A 150 23.32 -29.52 4.44
N ALA A 151 24.29 -30.15 3.77
CA ALA A 151 24.02 -31.39 3.09
C ALA A 151 23.45 -32.34 4.14
N ASN A 152 22.27 -32.90 3.88
CA ASN A 152 21.93 -34.15 4.51
C ASN A 152 21.28 -35.11 3.51
N THR A 153 21.82 -36.33 3.64
CA THR A 153 21.73 -37.57 2.88
C THR A 153 20.32 -38.14 2.80
#